data_AF-A0A350BWJ2-F1
#
_entry.id   AF-A0A350BWJ2-F1
#
_cell.length_a   1.000
_cell.length_b   1.000
_cell.length_c   1.000
_cell.angle_alpha   90.00
_cell.angle_beta   90.00
_cell.angle_gamma   90.00
#
_symmetry.space_group_name_H-M   'P 1'
#
loop_
_entity.id
_entity.type
_entity.pdbx_description
1 polymer ?
#
loop_
_entity_poly.entity_id
_entity_poly.type
_entity_poly.pdbx_seq_one_letter_code
_entity_poly.pdbx_strand_id
1 'polypeptide(L)'
;MTAEERAYIESIIDKIYDTFLGRVAEGRKMSKEEVHKVAQGRVWTGTMAKEVGLVDELGGLDRAIELAAAEAGMDTYKLKEYPKA
;
A
#
# COMPACT_ATOMS: atom_id res chain seq x y z
N MET A 1 -24.65 20.95 -9.78
CA MET A 1 -23.35 21.34 -9.20
C MET A 1 -22.97 22.70 -9.76
N THR A 2 -22.85 23.70 -8.91
CA THR A 2 -22.28 25.00 -9.28
C THR A 2 -20.76 24.88 -9.47
N ALA A 3 -20.14 25.89 -10.07
CA ALA A 3 -18.68 25.94 -10.21
C ALA A 3 -17.98 25.97 -8.84
N GLU A 4 -18.56 26.64 -7.85
CA GLU A 4 -18.06 26.73 -6.47
C GLU A 4 -18.15 25.39 -5.75
N GLU A 5 -19.29 24.70 -5.86
CA GLU A 5 -19.46 23.34 -5.31
C GLU A 5 -18.45 22.36 -5.92
N ARG A 6 -18.18 22.49 -7.23
CA ARG A 6 -17.17 21.67 -7.92
C ARG A 6 -15.76 21.92 -7.41
N ALA A 7 -15.34 23.17 -7.34
CA ALA A 7 -14.02 23.53 -6.86
C ALA A 7 -13.80 23.07 -5.41
N TYR A 8 -14.84 23.16 -4.57
CA TYR A 8 -14.78 22.66 -3.20
C TYR A 8 -14.54 21.14 -3.15
N ILE A 9 -15.29 20.36 -3.93
CA ILE A 9 -15.12 18.90 -4.00
C ILE A 9 -13.74 18.53 -4.56
N GLU A 10 -13.28 19.19 -5.62
CA GLU A 10 -11.94 18.97 -6.20
C GLU A 10 -10.85 19.21 -5.15
N SER A 11 -10.96 20.28 -4.34
CA SER A 11 -10.00 20.56 -3.27
C SER A 11 -9.95 19.47 -2.18
N ILE A 12 -11.06 18.79 -1.93
CA ILE A 12 -11.13 17.67 -0.97
C ILE A 12 -10.45 16.44 -1.58
N ILE A 13 -10.73 16.15 -2.86
CA ILE A 13 -10.11 15.04 -3.58
C ILE A 13 -8.59 15.20 -3.62
N ASP A 14 -8.10 16.40 -3.92
CA ASP A 14 -6.66 16.69 -3.99
C ASP A 14 -5.97 16.48 -2.63
N LYS A 15 -6.60 16.91 -1.54
CA LYS A 15 -6.07 16.70 -0.17
C LYS A 15 -6.01 15.22 0.19
N ILE A 16 -7.04 14.45 -0.16
CA ILE A 16 -7.07 13.01 0.08
C ILE A 16 -5.97 12.32 -0.74
N TYR A 17 -5.81 12.72 -2.00
CA TYR A 17 -4.79 12.16 -2.88
C TYR A 17 -3.37 12.50 -2.41
N ASP A 18 -3.10 13.73 -1.97
CA ASP A 18 -1.80 14.09 -1.40
C ASP A 18 -1.50 13.31 -0.10
N THR A 19 -2.51 13.09 0.73
CA THR A 19 -2.38 12.25 1.93
C THR A 19 -2.02 10.81 1.57
N PHE A 20 -2.67 10.26 0.53
CA PHE A 20 -2.36 8.93 0.02
C PHE A 20 -0.90 8.84 -0.48
N LEU A 21 -0.47 9.79 -1.32
CA LEU A 21 0.90 9.84 -1.82
C LEU A 21 1.92 9.93 -0.68
N GLY A 22 1.64 10.74 0.34
CA GLY A 22 2.50 10.88 1.52
C GLY A 22 2.68 9.56 2.29
N ARG A 23 1.58 8.84 2.55
CA ARG A 23 1.64 7.55 3.26
C ARG A 23 2.40 6.49 2.49
N VAL A 24 2.20 6.40 1.18
CA VAL A 24 2.91 5.44 0.33
C VAL A 24 4.39 5.80 0.24
N ALA A 25 4.71 7.08 0.07
CA ALA A 25 6.09 7.58 0.03
C ALA A 25 6.85 7.21 1.32
N GLU A 26 6.25 7.47 2.49
CA GLU A 26 6.82 7.10 3.77
C GLU A 26 7.01 5.58 3.91
N GLY A 27 5.96 4.80 3.64
CA GLY A 27 6.00 3.34 3.80
C GLY A 27 6.95 2.63 2.84
N ARG A 28 7.11 3.14 1.62
CA ARG A 28 8.00 2.57 0.59
C ARG A 28 9.37 3.24 0.55
N LYS A 29 9.62 4.25 1.38
CA LYS A 29 10.84 5.07 1.38
C LYS A 29 11.15 5.66 0.00
N MET A 30 10.11 6.13 -0.69
CA MET A 30 10.17 6.77 -2.01
C MET A 30 9.86 8.26 -1.89
N SER A 31 10.28 9.08 -2.84
CA SER A 31 9.78 10.45 -2.95
C SER A 31 8.31 10.46 -3.38
N LYS A 32 7.57 11.52 -3.00
CA LYS A 32 6.17 11.70 -3.46
C LYS A 32 6.09 11.75 -4.99
N GLU A 33 7.10 12.31 -5.65
CA GLU A 33 7.19 12.38 -7.11
C GLU A 33 7.34 11.00 -7.75
N GLU A 34 8.15 10.10 -7.17
CA GLU A 34 8.29 8.72 -7.64
C GLU A 34 6.99 7.94 -7.47
N VAL A 35 6.34 8.08 -6.31
CA VAL A 35 5.02 7.45 -6.07
C VAL A 35 3.98 8.00 -7.07
N HIS A 36 3.96 9.31 -7.30
CA HIS A 36 3.02 9.92 -8.23
C HIS A 36 3.15 9.38 -9.66
N LYS A 37 4.37 9.05 -10.12
CA LYS A 37 4.61 8.44 -11.45
C LYS A 37 3.99 7.05 -11.59
N VAL A 38 3.91 6.29 -10.50
CA VAL A 38 3.38 4.91 -10.49
C VAL A 38 1.95 4.82 -9.95
N ALA A 39 1.39 5.93 -9.44
CA ALA A 39 0.02 6.06 -8.95
C ALA A 39 -0.98 6.40 -10.08
N GLN A 40 -1.89 7.35 -9.83
CA GLN A 40 -2.92 7.82 -10.79
C GLN A 40 -4.03 6.80 -11.12
N GLY A 41 -4.42 5.97 -10.14
CA GLY A 41 -5.53 5.02 -10.31
C GLY A 41 -5.21 3.80 -11.19
N ARG A 42 -3.93 3.59 -11.54
CA ARG A 42 -3.46 2.42 -12.27
C ARG A 42 -3.52 1.18 -11.38
N VAL A 43 -3.93 0.06 -11.95
CA VAL A 43 -3.92 -1.24 -11.29
C VAL A 43 -2.69 -2.00 -11.73
N TRP A 44 -1.96 -2.55 -10.76
CA TRP A 44 -0.76 -3.34 -10.98
C TRP A 44 -1.00 -4.80 -10.63
N THR A 45 -0.44 -5.71 -11.44
CA THR A 45 -0.29 -7.10 -11.01
C THR A 45 0.79 -7.18 -9.91
N GLY A 46 0.82 -8.26 -9.13
CA GLY A 46 1.83 -8.42 -8.09
C GLY A 46 3.25 -8.31 -8.63
N THR A 47 3.55 -8.94 -9.78
CA THR A 47 4.87 -8.88 -10.42
C THR A 47 5.26 -7.46 -10.80
N MET A 48 4.37 -6.73 -11.49
CA MET A 48 4.62 -5.33 -11.85
C MET A 48 4.79 -4.45 -10.61
N ALA A 49 3.96 -4.65 -9.57
CA ALA A 49 4.06 -3.92 -8.32
C ALA A 49 5.42 -4.11 -7.65
N LYS A 50 6.01 -5.32 -7.75
CA LYS A 50 7.37 -5.58 -7.25
C LYS A 50 8.42 -4.85 -8.08
N GLU A 51 8.30 -4.85 -9.40
CA GLU A 51 9.20 -4.13 -10.31
C GLU A 51 9.21 -2.62 -10.06
N VAL A 52 8.05 -2.03 -9.77
CA VAL A 52 7.92 -0.59 -9.45
C VAL A 52 8.11 -0.27 -7.96
N GLY A 53 8.49 -1.26 -7.14
CA GLY A 53 8.83 -1.06 -5.73
C GLY A 53 7.65 -0.84 -4.79
N LEU A 54 6.42 -1.14 -5.22
CA LEU A 54 5.20 -1.04 -4.39
C LEU A 54 5.01 -2.24 -3.45
N VAL A 55 5.64 -3.39 -3.71
CA VAL A 55 5.68 -4.56 -2.82
C VAL A 55 7.09 -5.13 -2.72
N ASP A 56 7.38 -5.83 -1.62
CA ASP A 56 8.72 -6.37 -1.35
C ASP A 56 8.91 -7.78 -1.93
N GLU A 57 7.91 -8.64 -1.76
CA GLU A 57 7.97 -10.04 -2.14
C GLU A 57 6.67 -10.55 -2.75
N LEU A 58 6.80 -11.56 -3.61
CA LEU A 58 5.66 -12.29 -4.18
C LEU A 58 5.50 -13.60 -3.42
N GLY A 59 4.28 -13.91 -3.02
CA GLY A 59 3.96 -15.13 -2.30
C GLY A 59 2.51 -15.18 -1.86
N GLY A 60 2.17 -16.21 -1.11
CA GLY A 60 0.88 -16.35 -0.44
C GLY A 60 0.96 -16.02 1.06
N LEU A 61 -0.11 -16.32 1.77
CA LEU A 61 -0.20 -16.12 3.21
C LEU A 61 0.89 -16.88 3.99
N ASP A 62 1.17 -18.13 3.61
CA ASP A 62 2.21 -18.94 4.27
C ASP A 62 3.58 -18.27 4.20
N ARG A 63 3.93 -17.70 3.04
CA ARG A 63 5.19 -16.97 2.85
C ARG A 63 5.25 -15.71 3.72
N ALA A 64 4.14 -14.98 3.82
CA ALA A 64 4.07 -13.81 4.70
C ALA A 64 4.25 -14.18 6.18
N ILE A 65 3.69 -15.31 6.61
CA ILE A 65 3.82 -15.84 7.97
C ILE A 65 5.27 -16.25 8.26
N GLU A 66 5.91 -16.97 7.35
CA GLU A 66 7.32 -17.37 7.47
C GLU A 66 8.24 -16.15 7.62
N LEU A 67 8.05 -15.13 6.78
CA LEU A 67 8.82 -13.89 6.84
C LEU A 67 8.62 -13.18 8.18
N ALA A 68 7.37 -13.06 8.65
CA ALA A 68 7.07 -12.44 9.93
C ALA A 68 7.70 -13.21 11.11
N ALA A 69 7.65 -14.55 11.09
CA ALA A 69 8.28 -15.39 12.11
C ALA A 69 9.81 -15.23 12.10
N ALA A 70 10.42 -15.19 10.91
CA ALA A 70 11.86 -14.98 10.75
C ALA A 70 12.29 -13.60 11.26
N GLU A 71 11.56 -12.53 10.91
CA GLU A 71 11.82 -11.17 11.41
C GLU A 71 11.66 -11.06 12.93
N ALA A 72 10.73 -11.83 13.51
CA ALA A 72 10.53 -11.92 14.95
C ALA A 72 11.55 -12.83 15.67
N GLY A 73 12.44 -13.52 14.95
CA GLY A 73 13.40 -14.47 15.52
C GLY A 73 12.74 -15.71 16.13
N MET A 74 11.62 -16.16 15.57
CA MET A 74 10.84 -17.29 16.07
C MET A 74 11.07 -18.54 15.22
N ASP A 75 11.70 -19.56 15.81
CA ASP A 75 11.86 -20.87 15.15
C ASP A 75 10.58 -21.73 15.20
N THR A 76 9.69 -21.44 16.15
CA THR A 76 8.41 -22.13 16.33
C THR A 76 7.29 -21.12 16.61
N TYR A 77 6.16 -21.27 15.92
CA TYR A 77 4.99 -20.41 16.10
C TYR A 77 3.70 -21.23 15.97
N LYS A 78 2.59 -20.67 16.49
CA LYS A 78 1.24 -21.23 16.34
C LYS A 78 0.32 -20.17 15.76
N LEU A 79 -0.46 -20.56 14.76
CA LEU A 79 -1.45 -19.71 14.13
C LEU A 79 -2.78 -19.80 14.90
N LYS A 80 -3.47 -18.67 14.97
CA LYS A 80 -4.84 -18.58 15.49
C LYS A 80 -5.65 -17.72 14.53
N GLU A 81 -6.71 -18.29 13.99
CA GLU A 81 -7.63 -17.58 13.09
C GLU A 81 -8.86 -17.10 13.88
N TYR A 82 -9.40 -15.95 13.46
CA TYR A 82 -10.57 -15.32 14.06
C TYR A 82 -11.56 -14.86 12.96
N PRO A 83 -12.88 -14.85 13.22
CA PRO A 83 -13.53 -15.26 14.46
C PRO A 83 -13.43 -16.77 14.69
N LYS A 84 -13.45 -17.19 15.96
CA LYS A 84 -13.50 -18.62 16.30
C LYS A 84 -14.85 -19.15 15.80
N ALA A 85 -14.81 -20.20 14.98
CA ALA A 85 -16.01 -20.92 14.56
C ALA A 85 -16.82 -21.45 15.77
#